data_AF-A0A553IGQ0-F1
#
_entry.id   AF-A0A553IGQ0-F1
#
_cell.length_a   1.000
_cell.length_b   1.000
_cell.length_c   1.000
_cell.angle_alpha   90.00
_cell.angle_beta   90.00
_cell.angle_gamma   90.00
#
_symmetry.space_group_name_H-M   'P 1'
#
loop_
_entity.id
_entity.type
_entity.pdbx_description
1 polymer ?
#
loop_
_entity_poly.entity_id
_entity_poly.type
_entity_poly.pdbx_seq_one_letter_code
_entity_poly.pdbx_strand_id
1 'polypeptide(L)'
;MKWSFLHLITKKRHFVTSINFIKCKSVYFSQVMKRSIHMKKNVILFMIATIVFLLIDLLWLGVLSKDLYQEQLGHLISNEFKLIPAVIFYVAFVTGLLVLVLKPGLKEKSFKQTILYALIYGFATYGAYDLTNYATMQDFPLLIVVIDLIWGTSLTLVTTIITYVVYRRFFEK
;
A
#
# COMPACT_ATOMS: atom_id res chain seq x y z
N MET A 1 -44.97 49.43 -25.10
CA MET A 1 -43.53 49.16 -25.27
C MET A 1 -42.88 48.36 -24.10
N LYS A 2 -43.62 47.51 -23.36
CA LYS A 2 -43.09 46.74 -22.20
C LYS A 2 -42.90 45.22 -22.47
N TRP A 3 -43.54 44.67 -23.49
CA TRP A 3 -43.61 43.22 -23.75
C TRP A 3 -42.33 42.62 -24.40
N SER A 4 -41.57 43.43 -25.15
CA SER A 4 -40.32 42.96 -25.79
C SER A 4 -39.19 42.69 -24.78
N PHE A 5 -39.15 43.42 -23.68
CA PHE A 5 -38.07 43.33 -22.69
C PHE A 5 -38.16 42.07 -21.81
N LEU A 6 -39.39 41.68 -21.41
CA LEU A 6 -39.63 40.45 -20.63
C LEU A 6 -39.27 39.18 -21.42
N HIS A 7 -39.53 39.16 -22.72
CA HIS A 7 -39.22 38.01 -23.58
C HIS A 7 -37.71 37.85 -23.83
N LEU A 8 -36.94 38.93 -23.75
CA LEU A 8 -35.48 38.90 -23.83
C LEU A 8 -34.86 38.33 -22.54
N ILE A 9 -35.43 38.65 -21.38
CA ILE A 9 -34.95 38.21 -20.06
C ILE A 9 -35.15 36.70 -19.87
N THR A 10 -36.29 36.14 -20.30
CA THR A 10 -36.57 34.69 -20.18
C THR A 10 -35.63 33.86 -21.05
N LYS A 11 -35.36 34.29 -22.28
CA LYS A 11 -34.42 33.61 -23.20
C LYS A 11 -32.98 33.61 -22.68
N LYS A 12 -32.55 34.73 -22.07
CA LYS A 12 -31.24 34.85 -21.40
C LYS A 12 -31.13 33.90 -20.20
N ARG A 13 -32.23 33.72 -19.44
CA ARG A 13 -32.28 32.84 -18.27
C ARG A 13 -32.13 31.35 -18.64
N HIS A 14 -32.78 30.90 -19.71
CA HIS A 14 -32.63 29.52 -20.24
C HIS A 14 -31.24 29.23 -20.82
N PHE A 15 -30.60 30.25 -21.39
CA PHE A 15 -29.23 30.15 -21.89
C PHE A 15 -28.21 30.05 -20.74
N VAL A 16 -28.37 30.87 -19.68
CA VAL A 16 -27.51 30.85 -18.50
C VAL A 16 -27.65 29.53 -17.70
N THR A 17 -28.87 28.97 -17.58
CA THR A 17 -29.05 27.66 -16.95
C THR A 17 -28.41 26.53 -17.77
N SER A 18 -28.48 26.57 -19.09
CA SER A 18 -27.81 25.59 -19.96
C SER A 18 -26.28 25.65 -19.83
N ILE A 19 -25.71 26.86 -19.76
CA ILE A 19 -24.26 27.05 -19.55
C ILE A 19 -23.81 26.51 -18.19
N ASN A 20 -24.57 26.79 -17.11
CA ASN A 20 -24.26 26.28 -15.78
C ASN A 20 -24.36 24.75 -15.70
N PHE A 21 -25.31 24.16 -16.43
CA PHE A 21 -25.45 22.70 -16.51
C PHE A 21 -24.27 22.06 -17.25
N ILE A 22 -23.82 22.64 -18.37
CA ILE A 22 -22.63 22.18 -19.12
C ILE A 22 -21.35 22.34 -18.27
N LYS A 23 -21.21 23.45 -17.54
CA LYS A 23 -20.10 23.67 -16.59
C LYS A 23 -20.10 22.64 -15.46
N CYS A 24 -21.27 22.36 -14.88
CA CYS A 24 -21.43 21.35 -13.83
C CYS A 24 -21.09 19.95 -14.35
N LYS A 25 -21.58 19.58 -15.54
CA LYS A 25 -21.29 18.29 -16.18
C LYS A 25 -19.80 18.14 -16.52
N SER A 26 -19.13 19.22 -16.95
CA SER A 26 -17.68 19.25 -17.20
C SER A 26 -16.85 19.10 -15.91
N VAL A 27 -17.24 19.78 -14.83
CA VAL A 27 -16.59 19.64 -13.51
C VAL A 27 -16.79 18.24 -12.93
N TYR A 28 -18.00 17.71 -13.02
CA TYR A 28 -18.32 16.36 -12.55
C TYR A 28 -17.56 15.30 -13.37
N PHE A 29 -17.53 15.44 -14.69
CA PHE A 29 -16.77 14.56 -15.58
C PHE A 29 -15.26 14.63 -15.29
N SER A 30 -14.71 15.84 -15.06
CA SER A 30 -13.32 16.03 -14.63
C SER A 30 -13.01 15.38 -13.28
N GLN A 31 -13.93 15.46 -12.31
CA GLN A 31 -13.82 14.77 -11.03
C GLN A 31 -13.87 13.25 -11.18
N VAL A 32 -14.80 12.71 -11.97
CA VAL A 32 -14.91 11.26 -12.23
C VAL A 32 -13.67 10.74 -12.95
N MET A 33 -13.15 11.46 -13.93
CA MET A 33 -11.91 11.14 -14.64
C MET A 33 -10.69 11.16 -13.72
N LYS A 34 -10.52 12.19 -12.88
CA LYS A 34 -9.45 12.24 -11.87
C LYS A 34 -9.51 11.08 -10.89
N ARG A 35 -10.72 10.71 -10.44
CA ARG A 35 -10.94 9.58 -9.52
C ARG A 35 -10.59 8.24 -10.17
N SER A 36 -10.97 8.04 -11.45
CA SER A 36 -10.62 6.84 -12.23
C SER A 36 -9.09 6.69 -12.41
N ILE A 37 -8.38 7.78 -12.72
CA ILE A 37 -6.92 7.78 -12.87
C ILE A 37 -6.23 7.46 -11.54
N HIS A 38 -6.71 8.04 -10.44
CA HIS A 38 -6.14 7.80 -9.11
C HIS A 38 -6.32 6.35 -8.64
N MET A 39 -7.46 5.72 -8.96
CA MET A 39 -7.70 4.30 -8.68
C MET A 39 -6.72 3.40 -9.43
N LYS A 40 -6.52 3.64 -10.73
CA LYS A 40 -5.56 2.86 -11.55
C LYS A 40 -4.13 2.96 -11.01
N LYS A 41 -3.71 4.16 -10.60
CA LYS A 41 -2.40 4.41 -9.99
C LYS A 41 -2.19 3.62 -8.69
N ASN A 42 -3.18 3.60 -7.81
CA ASN A 42 -3.11 2.86 -6.55
C ASN A 42 -3.05 1.34 -6.76
N VAL A 43 -3.79 0.81 -7.74
CA VAL A 43 -3.74 -0.62 -8.09
C VAL A 43 -2.37 -1.01 -8.61
N ILE A 44 -1.79 -0.21 -9.52
CA ILE A 44 -0.44 -0.47 -10.05
C ILE A 44 0.60 -0.46 -8.93
N LEU A 45 0.56 0.55 -8.04
CA LEU A 45 1.47 0.65 -6.90
C LEU A 45 1.34 -0.58 -5.98
N PHE A 46 0.11 -1.01 -5.70
CA PHE A 46 -0.16 -2.21 -4.90
C PHE A 46 0.40 -3.47 -5.56
N MET A 47 0.20 -3.65 -6.87
CA MET A 47 0.71 -4.81 -7.61
C MET A 47 2.24 -4.86 -7.59
N ILE A 48 2.93 -3.72 -7.79
CA ILE A 48 4.40 -3.66 -7.74
C ILE A 48 4.90 -4.03 -6.35
N ALA A 49 4.34 -3.42 -5.29
CA ALA A 49 4.72 -3.74 -3.91
C ALA A 49 4.49 -5.22 -3.58
N THR A 50 3.33 -5.77 -3.98
CA THR A 50 2.98 -7.17 -3.73
C THR A 50 3.97 -8.11 -4.41
N ILE A 51 4.26 -7.90 -5.69
CA ILE A 51 5.18 -8.76 -6.45
C ILE A 51 6.59 -8.68 -5.86
N VAL A 52 7.10 -7.48 -5.59
CA VAL A 52 8.45 -7.31 -5.03
C VAL A 52 8.54 -7.98 -3.65
N PHE A 53 7.56 -7.73 -2.78
CA PHE A 53 7.52 -8.32 -1.45
C PHE A 53 7.50 -9.84 -1.51
N LEU A 54 6.56 -10.42 -2.26
CA LEU A 54 6.39 -11.87 -2.36
C LEU A 54 7.62 -12.56 -2.96
N LEU A 55 8.25 -11.99 -3.98
CA LEU A 55 9.43 -12.60 -4.58
C LEU A 55 10.59 -12.73 -3.59
N ILE A 56 10.81 -11.69 -2.77
CA ILE A 56 11.90 -11.69 -1.79
C ILE A 56 11.52 -12.58 -0.59
N ASP A 57 10.28 -12.49 -0.11
CA ASP A 57 9.80 -13.24 1.06
C ASP A 57 9.71 -14.75 0.79
N LEU A 58 9.20 -15.15 -0.38
CA LEU A 58 9.15 -16.57 -0.76
C LEU A 58 10.55 -17.16 -0.97
N LEU A 59 11.52 -16.36 -1.42
CA LEU A 59 12.91 -16.79 -1.50
C LEU A 59 13.49 -17.05 -0.11
N TRP A 60 13.18 -16.18 0.86
CA TRP A 60 13.57 -16.38 2.25
C TRP A 60 12.98 -17.66 2.82
N LEU A 61 11.64 -17.74 2.87
CA LEU A 61 10.93 -18.86 3.48
C LEU A 61 11.20 -20.20 2.76
N GLY A 62 11.31 -20.18 1.43
CA GLY A 62 11.45 -21.39 0.62
C GLY A 62 12.86 -21.96 0.58
N VAL A 63 13.89 -21.11 0.74
CA VAL A 63 15.29 -21.50 0.48
C VAL A 63 16.21 -21.15 1.64
N LEU A 64 16.18 -19.91 2.12
CA LEU A 64 17.21 -19.40 3.04
C LEU A 64 16.94 -19.75 4.50
N SER A 65 15.69 -19.66 4.95
CA SER A 65 15.32 -19.84 6.36
C SER A 65 14.65 -21.18 6.66
N LYS A 66 14.40 -22.00 5.65
CA LYS A 66 13.68 -23.27 5.79
C LYS A 66 14.32 -24.18 6.85
N ASP A 67 15.62 -24.44 6.74
CA ASP A 67 16.32 -25.33 7.66
C ASP A 67 16.44 -24.71 9.06
N LEU A 68 16.71 -23.40 9.13
CA LEU A 68 16.78 -22.65 10.38
C LEU A 68 15.45 -22.68 11.15
N TYR A 69 14.32 -22.43 10.50
CA TYR A 69 13.01 -22.51 11.13
C TYR A 69 12.64 -23.94 11.52
N GLN A 70 13.01 -24.93 10.71
CA GLN A 70 12.77 -26.33 11.07
C GLN A 70 13.58 -26.74 12.31
N GLU A 71 14.82 -26.28 12.44
CA GLU A 71 15.68 -26.55 13.60
C GLU A 71 15.17 -25.84 14.86
N GLN A 72 14.84 -24.54 14.75
CA GLN A 72 14.53 -23.68 15.89
C GLN A 72 13.05 -23.74 16.30
N LEU A 73 12.14 -23.83 15.32
CA LEU A 73 10.69 -23.80 15.52
C LEU A 73 9.99 -25.11 15.16
N GLY A 74 10.71 -26.17 14.76
CA GLY A 74 10.11 -27.42 14.28
C GLY A 74 9.09 -28.05 15.24
N HIS A 75 9.26 -27.84 16.55
CA HIS A 75 8.31 -28.30 17.57
C HIS A 75 7.03 -27.45 17.67
N LEU A 76 7.04 -26.21 17.16
CA LEU A 76 5.92 -25.27 17.12
C LEU A 76 5.24 -25.21 15.74
N ILE A 77 5.94 -25.64 14.67
CA ILE A 77 5.42 -25.61 13.30
C ILE A 77 4.29 -26.66 13.17
N SER A 78 3.12 -26.19 12.73
CA SER A 78 1.99 -27.07 12.44
C SER A 78 2.22 -27.89 11.16
N ASN A 79 1.76 -29.13 11.16
CA ASN A 79 1.74 -29.99 9.97
C ASN A 79 0.76 -29.49 8.89
N GLU A 80 -0.16 -28.58 9.23
CA GLU A 80 -1.16 -28.04 8.32
C GLU A 80 -0.88 -26.57 7.97
N PHE A 81 -0.65 -26.30 6.69
CA PHE A 81 -0.51 -24.94 6.20
C PHE A 81 -1.88 -24.25 6.09
N LYS A 82 -2.11 -23.25 6.93
CA LYS A 82 -3.35 -22.45 6.93
C LYS A 82 -3.27 -21.33 5.89
N LEU A 83 -3.75 -21.60 4.67
CA LEU A 83 -3.71 -20.66 3.55
C LEU A 83 -4.48 -19.35 3.80
N ILE A 84 -5.67 -19.42 4.41
CA ILE A 84 -6.53 -18.23 4.58
C ILE A 84 -5.85 -17.15 5.45
N PRO A 85 -5.34 -17.44 6.67
CA PRO A 85 -4.58 -16.47 7.46
C PRO A 85 -3.37 -15.90 6.72
N ALA A 86 -2.64 -16.73 5.97
CA ALA A 86 -1.47 -16.29 5.21
C ALA A 86 -1.87 -15.23 4.16
N VAL A 87 -2.89 -15.50 3.35
CA VAL A 87 -3.37 -14.54 2.33
C VAL A 87 -3.84 -13.23 2.98
N ILE A 88 -4.57 -13.30 4.09
CA ILE A 88 -5.03 -12.11 4.83
C ILE A 88 -3.84 -11.28 5.30
N PHE A 89 -2.81 -11.93 5.87
CA PHE A 89 -1.58 -11.26 6.29
C PHE A 89 -0.91 -10.52 5.12
N TYR A 90 -0.66 -11.21 4.00
CA TYR A 90 0.00 -10.59 2.84
C TYR A 90 -0.77 -9.37 2.31
N VAL A 91 -2.09 -9.48 2.19
CA VAL A 91 -2.94 -8.35 1.76
C VAL A 91 -2.89 -7.21 2.78
N ALA A 92 -3.01 -7.50 4.07
CA ALA A 92 -2.99 -6.49 5.13
C ALA A 92 -1.63 -5.78 5.21
N PHE A 93 -0.53 -6.54 5.13
CA PHE A 93 0.83 -6.02 5.16
C PHE A 93 1.09 -5.08 3.99
N VAL A 94 0.82 -5.50 2.76
CA VAL A 94 1.04 -4.65 1.58
C VAL A 94 0.12 -3.42 1.60
N THR A 95 -1.13 -3.58 2.08
CA THR A 95 -2.05 -2.44 2.22
C THR A 95 -1.54 -1.42 3.24
N GLY A 96 -1.05 -1.88 4.39
CA GLY A 96 -0.44 -1.01 5.41
C GLY A 96 0.79 -0.29 4.86
N LEU A 97 1.69 -1.01 4.19
CA LEU A 97 2.84 -0.43 3.51
C LEU A 97 2.45 0.65 2.51
N LEU A 98 1.42 0.39 1.71
CA LEU A 98 0.91 1.33 0.72
C LEU A 98 0.40 2.62 1.37
N VAL A 99 -0.42 2.50 2.41
CA VAL A 99 -1.14 3.62 3.03
C VAL A 99 -0.25 4.44 3.96
N LEU A 100 0.61 3.78 4.73
CA LEU A 100 1.40 4.42 5.78
C LEU A 100 2.79 4.86 5.28
N VAL A 101 3.33 4.21 4.26
CA VAL A 101 4.72 4.46 3.80
C VAL A 101 4.76 5.02 2.39
N LEU A 102 4.29 4.24 1.40
CA LEU A 102 4.48 4.59 -0.02
C LEU A 102 3.65 5.81 -0.45
N LYS A 103 2.36 5.87 -0.12
CA LYS A 103 1.49 6.98 -0.52
C LYS A 103 1.92 8.33 0.07
N PRO A 104 2.19 8.46 1.39
CA PRO A 104 2.73 9.70 1.96
C PRO A 104 4.07 10.07 1.32
N GLY A 105 4.97 9.10 1.16
CA GLY A 105 6.29 9.31 0.57
C GLY A 105 6.27 9.79 -0.88
N LEU A 106 5.37 9.26 -1.70
CA LEU A 106 5.18 9.68 -3.09
C LEU A 106 4.55 11.07 -3.16
N LYS A 107 3.53 11.34 -2.33
CA LYS A 107 2.86 12.64 -2.27
C LYS A 107 3.80 13.77 -1.85
N GLU A 108 4.61 13.55 -0.83
CA GLU A 108 5.57 14.53 -0.28
C GLU A 108 6.89 14.56 -1.05
N LYS A 109 7.11 13.62 -1.98
CA LYS A 109 8.36 13.43 -2.74
C LYS A 109 9.60 13.29 -1.83
N SER A 110 9.40 12.85 -0.59
CA SER A 110 10.44 12.77 0.45
C SER A 110 10.96 11.34 0.58
N PHE A 111 12.07 11.05 -0.09
CA PHE A 111 12.67 9.71 -0.05
C PHE A 111 13.17 9.32 1.35
N LYS A 112 13.75 10.27 2.08
CA LYS A 112 14.27 10.05 3.45
C LYS A 112 13.16 9.66 4.43
N GLN A 113 12.04 10.36 4.40
CA GLN A 113 10.89 10.04 5.26
C GLN A 113 10.27 8.70 4.88
N THR A 114 10.21 8.39 3.57
CA THR A 114 9.72 7.09 3.09
C THR A 114 10.57 5.94 3.65
N ILE A 115 11.89 6.08 3.65
CA ILE A 115 12.82 5.10 4.25
C ILE A 115 12.57 4.96 5.76
N LEU A 116 12.48 6.08 6.48
CA LEU A 116 12.25 6.05 7.93
C LEU A 116 10.94 5.34 8.28
N TYR A 117 9.85 5.65 7.57
CA TYR A 117 8.57 5.00 7.79
C TYR A 117 8.57 3.53 7.38
N ALA A 118 9.33 3.13 6.35
CA ALA A 118 9.51 1.73 6.01
C ALA A 118 10.22 0.95 7.13
N LEU A 119 11.30 1.53 7.69
CA LEU A 119 12.03 0.92 8.81
C LEU A 119 11.12 0.74 10.03
N ILE A 120 10.39 1.79 10.41
CA ILE A 120 9.46 1.75 11.56
C ILE A 120 8.34 0.73 11.31
N TYR A 121 7.75 0.74 10.11
CA TYR A 121 6.67 -0.18 9.75
C TYR A 121 7.13 -1.64 9.77
N GLY A 122 8.28 -1.95 9.18
CA GLY A 122 8.85 -3.29 9.15
C GLY A 122 9.20 -3.79 10.56
N PHE A 123 9.89 -2.96 11.35
CA PHE A 123 10.21 -3.29 12.74
C PHE A 123 8.95 -3.54 13.58
N ALA A 124 7.92 -2.69 13.44
CA ALA A 124 6.70 -2.83 14.21
C ALA A 124 5.89 -4.08 13.82
N THR A 125 5.81 -4.40 12.53
CA THR A 125 5.01 -5.55 12.03
C THR A 125 5.64 -6.88 12.41
N TYR A 126 6.94 -7.05 12.21
CA TYR A 126 7.64 -8.27 12.61
C TYR A 126 7.81 -8.33 14.13
N GLY A 127 8.16 -7.20 14.76
CA GLY A 127 8.28 -7.13 16.22
C GLY A 127 6.99 -7.44 16.95
N ALA A 128 5.82 -7.06 16.42
CA ALA A 128 4.54 -7.40 17.03
C ALA A 128 4.29 -8.92 17.07
N TYR A 129 4.81 -9.69 16.11
CA TYR A 129 4.73 -11.15 16.16
C TYR A 129 5.81 -11.72 17.06
N ASP A 130 7.08 -11.41 16.77
CA ASP A 130 8.22 -12.08 17.41
C ASP A 130 8.39 -11.68 18.88
N LEU A 131 8.27 -10.40 19.22
CA LEU A 131 8.41 -9.96 20.61
C LEU A 131 7.21 -10.41 21.45
N THR A 132 6.01 -10.46 20.88
CA THR A 132 4.85 -11.00 21.60
C THR A 132 4.96 -12.49 21.82
N ASN A 133 5.41 -13.27 20.83
CA ASN A 133 5.63 -14.71 21.01
C ASN A 133 6.76 -14.97 22.01
N TYR A 134 7.87 -14.24 21.92
CA TYR A 134 8.95 -14.33 22.90
C TYR A 134 8.51 -13.99 24.34
N ALA A 135 7.56 -13.06 24.49
CA ALA A 135 7.01 -12.71 25.79
C ALA A 135 5.96 -13.71 26.33
N THR A 136 5.33 -14.51 25.47
CA THR A 136 4.14 -15.32 25.83
C THR A 136 4.34 -16.83 25.71
N MET A 137 5.27 -17.29 24.86
CA MET A 137 5.59 -18.69 24.64
C MET A 137 6.86 -19.08 25.40
N GLN A 138 6.85 -20.25 26.03
CA GLN A 138 7.92 -20.70 26.92
C GLN A 138 9.24 -20.98 26.17
N ASP A 139 9.18 -21.56 24.98
CA ASP A 139 10.35 -22.05 24.24
C ASP A 139 10.58 -21.31 22.92
N PHE A 140 10.11 -20.06 22.82
CA PHE A 140 10.32 -19.27 21.60
C PHE A 140 11.77 -18.75 21.54
N PRO A 141 12.55 -19.11 20.50
CA PRO A 141 13.98 -18.83 20.45
C PRO A 141 14.29 -17.35 20.17
N LEU A 142 15.06 -16.71 21.05
CA LEU A 142 15.52 -15.32 20.89
C LEU A 142 16.31 -15.11 19.59
N LEU A 143 17.01 -16.15 19.12
CA LEU A 143 17.75 -16.11 17.86
C LEU A 143 16.81 -15.81 16.67
N ILE A 144 15.64 -16.43 16.63
CA ILE A 144 14.64 -16.18 15.58
C ILE A 144 14.10 -14.76 15.68
N VAL A 145 13.80 -14.28 16.88
CA VAL A 145 13.34 -12.90 17.12
C VAL A 145 14.31 -11.89 16.50
N VAL A 146 15.61 -12.03 16.75
CA VAL A 146 16.62 -11.09 16.23
C VAL A 146 16.73 -11.19 14.71
N ILE A 147 16.73 -12.41 14.17
CA ILE A 147 16.81 -12.65 12.72
C ILE A 147 15.60 -12.06 12.01
N ASP A 148 14.40 -12.33 12.50
CA ASP A 148 13.14 -11.89 11.88
C ASP A 148 12.93 -10.38 12.00
N LEU A 149 13.38 -9.75 13.09
CA LEU A 149 13.40 -8.29 13.20
C LEU A 149 14.33 -7.65 12.16
N ILE A 150 15.55 -8.17 12.00
CA ILE A 150 16.51 -7.65 11.01
C ILE A 150 15.99 -7.91 9.60
N TRP A 151 15.52 -9.13 9.33
CA TRP A 151 15.01 -9.55 8.03
C TRP A 151 13.77 -8.76 7.64
N GLY A 152 12.74 -8.72 8.50
CA GLY A 152 11.49 -8.03 8.25
C GLY A 152 11.64 -6.53 8.04
N THR A 153 12.50 -5.89 8.84
CA THR A 153 12.85 -4.48 8.65
C THR A 153 13.55 -4.25 7.31
N SER A 154 14.51 -5.10 6.96
CA SER A 154 15.28 -5.01 5.70
C SER A 154 14.40 -5.29 4.48
N LEU A 155 13.57 -6.34 4.53
CA LEU A 155 12.62 -6.72 3.50
C LEU A 155 11.63 -5.59 3.21
N THR A 156 11.07 -4.99 4.26
CA THR A 156 10.16 -3.85 4.14
C THR A 156 10.85 -2.66 3.48
N LEU A 157 12.08 -2.35 3.90
CA LEU A 157 12.88 -1.27 3.33
C LEU A 157 13.17 -1.50 1.85
N VAL A 158 13.70 -2.68 1.49
CA VAL A 158 14.05 -3.04 0.10
C VAL A 158 12.81 -3.01 -0.78
N THR A 159 11.71 -3.61 -0.32
CA THR A 159 10.42 -3.59 -1.02
C THR A 159 9.96 -2.16 -1.28
N THR A 160 10.08 -1.29 -0.27
CA THR A 160 9.71 0.13 -0.38
C THR A 160 10.58 0.85 -1.41
N ILE A 161 11.90 0.70 -1.33
CA ILE A 161 12.85 1.38 -2.23
C ILE A 161 12.59 0.97 -3.68
N ILE A 162 12.52 -0.34 -3.95
CA ILE A 162 12.29 -0.86 -5.31
C ILE A 162 10.94 -0.36 -5.82
N THR A 163 9.87 -0.52 -5.03
CA THR A 163 8.53 -0.08 -5.43
C THR A 163 8.49 1.41 -5.72
N TYR A 164 9.06 2.23 -4.83
CA TYR A 164 9.11 3.68 -4.98
C TYR A 164 9.84 4.08 -6.27
N VAL A 165 11.02 3.52 -6.51
CA VAL A 165 11.85 3.84 -7.68
C VAL A 165 11.17 3.39 -8.98
N VAL A 166 10.67 2.15 -9.04
CA VAL A 166 9.96 1.60 -10.21
C VAL A 166 8.71 2.43 -10.49
N TYR A 167 7.88 2.68 -9.47
CA TYR A 167 6.64 3.42 -9.64
C TYR A 167 6.90 4.85 -10.16
N ARG A 168 7.86 5.56 -9.57
CA ARG A 168 8.19 6.93 -10.03
C ARG A 168 8.74 6.94 -11.45
N ARG A 169 9.61 5.99 -11.81
CA ARG A 169 10.26 5.96 -13.13
C ARG A 169 9.28 5.68 -14.28
N PHE A 170 8.27 4.84 -14.05
CA PHE A 170 7.35 4.40 -15.11
C PHE A 170 5.96 5.05 -15.07
N PHE A 171 5.46 5.49 -13.91
CA PHE A 171 4.05 5.88 -13.74
C PHE A 171 3.84 7.31 -13.21
N GLU A 172 4.89 7.99 -12.77
CA GLU A 172 4.83 9.35 -12.20
C GLU A 172 5.66 10.37 -13.00
N LYS A 173 5.72 10.20 -14.34
CA LYS A 173 6.27 11.22 -15.26
C LYS A 173 5.55 12.56 -15.12
#